data_AF-A0A4R2PR96-F1
#
_entry.id   AF-A0A4R2PR96-F1
#
_cell.length_a   1.000
_cell.length_b   1.000
_cell.length_c   1.000
_cell.angle_alpha   90.00
_cell.angle_beta   90.00
_cell.angle_gamma   90.00
#
_symmetry.space_group_name_H-M   'P 1'
#
loop_
_entity.id
_entity.type
_entity.pdbx_description
1 polymer ?
#
loop_
_entity_poly.entity_id
_entity_poly.type
_entity_poly.pdbx_seq_one_letter_code
_entity_poly.pdbx_strand_id
1 'polypeptide(L)'
;MLRTLKDYHRRIEHGLAVIQRLCAADVPAIDDLEKARTALSQISIERSRFINQVVVPRMLVGATYASARDMVALQQSFAANRLVSNQHVADWTEATIAADWAGYRAAAARIWRMMEEQMRDEQSLVMRHLEHVSL
;
A
#
# COMPACT_ATOMS: atom_id res chain seq x y z
N MET A 1 -17.45 6.07 0.99
CA MET A 1 -16.04 6.36 0.68
C MET A 1 -15.12 6.04 1.86
N LEU A 2 -15.18 6.80 2.97
CA LEU A 2 -14.30 6.61 4.12
C LEU A 2 -14.32 5.18 4.69
N ARG A 3 -15.51 4.58 4.86
CA ARG A 3 -15.64 3.18 5.31
C ARG A 3 -14.91 2.20 4.39
N THR A 4 -15.01 2.38 3.08
CA THR A 4 -14.37 1.51 2.07
C THR A 4 -12.84 1.67 2.10
N LEU A 5 -12.33 2.91 2.25
CA LEU A 5 -10.90 3.13 2.41
C LEU A 5 -10.36 2.47 3.67
N LYS A 6 -11.05 2.65 4.80
CA LYS A 6 -10.70 1.98 6.08
C LYS A 6 -10.72 0.46 5.97
N ASP A 7 -11.63 -0.10 5.17
CA ASP A 7 -11.67 -1.54 4.92
C ASP A 7 -10.44 -2.03 4.13
N TYR A 8 -10.04 -1.31 3.09
CA TYR A 8 -8.79 -1.60 2.39
C TYR A 8 -7.57 -1.51 3.30
N HIS A 9 -7.49 -0.48 4.14
CA HIS A 9 -6.40 -0.34 5.12
C HIS A 9 -6.34 -1.54 6.05
N ARG A 10 -7.47 -1.95 6.65
CA ARG A 10 -7.54 -3.13 7.51
C ARG A 10 -7.09 -4.41 6.80
N ARG A 11 -7.53 -4.62 5.55
CA ARG A 11 -7.15 -5.79 4.75
C ARG A 11 -5.65 -5.80 4.45
N ILE A 12 -5.05 -4.64 4.21
CA ILE A 12 -3.60 -4.49 4.00
C ILE A 12 -2.83 -4.76 5.29
N GLU A 13 -3.24 -4.15 6.40
CA GLU A 13 -2.63 -4.40 7.72
C GLU A 13 -2.65 -5.88 8.08
N HIS A 14 -3.77 -6.56 7.81
CA HIS A 14 -3.86 -8.01 8.02
C HIS A 14 -2.89 -8.79 7.11
N GLY A 15 -2.82 -8.45 5.82
CA GLY A 15 -1.89 -9.10 4.89
C GLY A 15 -0.42 -8.86 5.27
N LEU A 16 -0.08 -7.65 5.71
CA LEU A 16 1.25 -7.32 6.23
C LEU A 16 1.59 -8.17 7.45
N ALA A 17 0.68 -8.30 8.42
CA ALA A 17 0.88 -9.12 9.61
C ALA A 17 1.12 -10.61 9.27
N VAL A 18 0.46 -11.13 8.24
CA VAL A 18 0.70 -12.51 7.75
C VAL A 18 2.12 -12.64 7.19
N ILE A 19 2.53 -11.74 6.31
CA ILE A 19 3.87 -11.77 5.71
C ILE A 19 4.95 -11.58 6.78
N GLN A 20 4.76 -10.65 7.72
CA GLN A 20 5.67 -10.43 8.85
C GLN A 20 5.87 -11.69 9.68
N ARG A 21 4.80 -12.43 9.96
CA ARG A 21 4.87 -13.71 10.67
C ARG A 21 5.67 -14.76 9.88
N LEU A 22 5.43 -14.88 8.58
CA LEU A 22 6.20 -15.79 7.72
C LEU A 22 7.68 -15.41 7.67
N CYS A 23 7.98 -14.11 7.63
CA CYS A 23 9.34 -13.58 7.67
C CYS A 23 10.05 -13.80 9.02
N ALA A 24 9.32 -13.99 10.12
CA ALA A 24 9.90 -14.25 11.43
C ALA A 24 10.45 -15.68 11.56
N ALA A 25 10.10 -16.60 10.64
CA ALA A 25 10.62 -17.95 10.63
C ALA A 25 12.09 -17.99 10.16
N ASP A 26 12.84 -18.94 10.71
CA ASP A 26 14.24 -19.17 10.34
C ASP A 26 14.38 -19.73 8.93
N VAL A 27 13.40 -20.53 8.50
CA VAL A 27 13.34 -21.15 7.17
C VAL A 27 12.11 -20.59 6.41
N PRO A 28 12.27 -20.17 5.14
CA PRO A 28 11.15 -19.63 4.38
C PRO A 28 10.14 -20.71 4.01
N ALA A 29 8.87 -20.51 4.37
CA ALA A 29 7.75 -21.23 3.78
C ALA A 29 7.38 -20.55 2.45
N ILE A 30 8.14 -20.88 1.39
CA ILE A 30 8.12 -20.15 0.11
C ILE A 30 6.72 -20.08 -0.51
N ASP A 31 6.00 -21.19 -0.60
CA ASP A 31 4.66 -21.24 -1.19
C ASP A 31 3.65 -20.37 -0.43
N ASP A 32 3.70 -20.40 0.91
CA ASP A 32 2.80 -19.61 1.75
C ASP A 32 3.14 -18.12 1.67
N LEU A 33 4.42 -17.80 1.56
CA LEU A 33 4.91 -16.44 1.37
C LEU A 33 4.49 -15.89 0.00
N GLU A 34 4.59 -16.67 -1.07
CA GLU A 34 4.16 -16.26 -2.41
C GLU A 34 2.65 -16.00 -2.45
N LYS A 35 1.84 -16.91 -1.87
CA LYS A 35 0.38 -16.72 -1.75
C LYS A 35 0.05 -15.43 -0.99
N ALA A 36 0.71 -15.20 0.15
CA ALA A 36 0.49 -14.01 0.97
C ALA A 36 0.88 -12.72 0.24
N ARG A 37 2.04 -12.71 -0.44
CA ARG A 37 2.51 -11.57 -1.25
C ARG A 37 1.55 -11.25 -2.40
N THR A 38 1.08 -12.29 -3.11
CA THR A 38 0.13 -12.13 -4.21
C THR A 38 -1.20 -11.56 -3.74
N ALA A 39 -1.75 -12.09 -2.65
CA ALA A 39 -2.98 -11.59 -2.05
C ALA A 39 -2.85 -10.11 -1.62
N LEU A 40 -1.74 -9.74 -0.96
CA LEU A 40 -1.50 -8.36 -0.54
C LEU A 40 -1.33 -7.41 -1.73
N SER A 41 -0.64 -7.84 -2.78
CA SER A 41 -0.48 -7.07 -4.02
C SER A 41 -1.83 -6.78 -4.67
N GLN A 42 -2.70 -7.79 -4.76
CA GLN A 42 -4.05 -7.65 -5.30
C GLN A 42 -4.89 -6.63 -4.51
N ILE A 43 -4.89 -6.72 -3.17
CA ILE A 43 -5.59 -5.75 -2.31
C ILE A 43 -5.03 -4.33 -2.53
N SER A 44 -3.72 -4.19 -2.68
CA SER A 44 -3.07 -2.89 -2.91
C SER A 44 -3.44 -2.28 -4.26
N ILE A 45 -3.57 -3.11 -5.30
CA ILE A 45 -4.03 -2.69 -6.62
C ILE A 45 -5.49 -2.22 -6.55
N GLU A 46 -6.35 -2.98 -5.87
CA GLU A 46 -7.77 -2.63 -5.68
C GLU A 46 -7.91 -1.30 -4.92
N ARG A 47 -7.16 -1.13 -3.81
CA ARG A 47 -7.11 0.13 -3.06
C ARG A 47 -6.69 1.30 -3.95
N SER A 48 -5.57 1.15 -4.67
CA SER A 48 -5.05 2.20 -5.54
C SER A 48 -6.05 2.58 -6.64
N ARG A 49 -6.73 1.60 -7.23
CA ARG A 49 -7.82 1.84 -8.19
C ARG A 49 -8.96 2.62 -7.53
N PHE A 50 -9.41 2.22 -6.36
CA PHE A 50 -10.47 2.91 -5.63
C PHE A 50 -10.11 4.36 -5.32
N ILE A 51 -8.87 4.63 -4.89
CA ILE A 51 -8.46 6.00 -4.60
C ILE A 51 -8.46 6.85 -5.87
N ASN A 52 -7.85 6.35 -6.95
CA ASN A 52 -7.74 7.11 -8.19
C ASN A 52 -9.08 7.32 -8.91
N GLN A 53 -9.99 6.35 -8.84
CA GLN A 53 -11.26 6.40 -9.59
C GLN A 53 -12.42 6.98 -8.79
N VAL A 54 -12.36 6.94 -7.45
CA VAL A 54 -13.47 7.34 -6.59
C VAL A 54 -13.08 8.47 -5.64
N VAL A 55 -11.99 8.30 -4.91
CA VAL A 55 -11.61 9.26 -3.84
C VAL A 55 -11.12 10.56 -4.45
N VAL A 56 -10.07 10.52 -5.27
CA VAL A 56 -9.46 11.73 -5.86
C VAL A 56 -10.47 12.56 -6.66
N PRO A 57 -11.25 11.99 -7.61
CA PRO A 57 -12.22 12.79 -8.35
C PRO A 57 -13.24 13.48 -7.43
N ARG A 58 -13.69 12.80 -6.37
CA ARG A 58 -14.64 13.38 -5.41
C ARG A 58 -14.02 14.47 -4.56
N MET A 59 -12.74 14.34 -4.20
CA MET A 59 -12.01 15.35 -3.44
C MET A 59 -11.65 16.58 -4.27
N LEU A 60 -11.59 16.47 -5.60
CA LEU A 60 -11.33 17.59 -6.50
C LEU A 60 -12.57 18.47 -6.75
N VAL A 61 -13.78 17.96 -6.48
CA VAL A 61 -15.02 18.76 -6.62
C VAL A 61 -15.01 19.88 -5.58
N GLY A 62 -14.94 21.14 -6.04
CA GLY A 62 -14.90 22.32 -5.15
C GLY A 62 -13.56 22.50 -4.42
N ALA A 63 -12.51 21.78 -4.82
CA ALA A 63 -11.21 21.87 -4.18
C ALA A 63 -10.55 23.24 -4.40
N THR A 64 -9.90 23.75 -3.35
CA THR A 64 -8.94 24.85 -3.50
C THR A 64 -7.72 24.37 -4.30
N TYR A 65 -6.96 25.31 -4.86
CA TYR A 65 -5.70 25.00 -5.56
C TYR A 65 -4.72 24.20 -4.68
N ALA A 66 -4.64 24.54 -3.39
CA ALA A 66 -3.79 23.82 -2.44
C ALA A 66 -4.25 22.36 -2.26
N SER A 67 -5.55 22.13 -2.07
CA SER A 67 -6.11 20.78 -1.95
C SER A 67 -5.91 19.97 -3.23
N ALA A 68 -6.08 20.58 -4.41
CA ALA A 68 -5.83 19.92 -5.69
C ALA A 68 -4.35 19.52 -5.86
N ARG A 69 -3.41 20.39 -5.45
CA ARG A 69 -1.98 20.08 -5.44
C ARG A 69 -1.66 18.88 -4.56
N ASP A 70 -2.23 18.82 -3.35
CA ASP A 70 -2.04 17.69 -2.43
C ASP A 70 -2.58 16.38 -3.02
N MET A 71 -3.72 16.41 -3.73
CA MET A 71 -4.25 15.23 -4.43
C MET A 71 -3.29 14.73 -5.53
N VAL A 72 -2.73 15.65 -6.33
CA VAL A 72 -1.79 15.28 -7.40
C VAL A 72 -0.52 14.69 -6.82
N ALA A 73 0.03 15.28 -5.75
CA ALA A 73 1.21 14.75 -5.07
C ALA A 73 0.96 13.33 -4.53
N LEU A 74 -0.23 13.08 -3.98
CA LEU A 74 -0.64 11.75 -3.52
C LEU A 74 -0.67 10.73 -4.67
N GLN A 75 -1.25 11.08 -5.81
CA GLN A 75 -1.29 10.20 -6.99
C GLN A 75 0.12 9.87 -7.51
N GLN A 76 1.01 10.85 -7.52
CA GLN A 76 2.41 10.66 -7.93
C GLN A 76 3.15 9.71 -6.97
N SER A 77 2.97 9.90 -5.66
CA SER A 77 3.51 8.98 -4.63
C SER A 77 3.03 7.55 -4.86
N PHE A 78 1.76 7.35 -5.21
CA PHE A 78 1.23 6.01 -5.47
C PHE A 78 1.81 5.35 -6.70
N ALA A 79 2.02 6.12 -7.77
CA ALA A 79 2.68 5.62 -8.96
C ALA A 79 4.12 5.18 -8.65
N ALA A 80 4.85 5.97 -7.87
CA ALA A 80 6.20 5.64 -7.41
C ALA A 80 6.22 4.38 -6.54
N ASN A 81 5.35 4.29 -5.53
CA ASN A 81 5.25 3.12 -4.65
C ASN A 81 4.88 1.85 -5.42
N ARG A 82 4.02 1.97 -6.45
CA ARG A 82 3.68 0.85 -7.32
C ARG A 82 4.87 0.36 -8.12
N LEU A 83 5.70 1.27 -8.64
CA LEU A 83 6.94 0.90 -9.34
C LEU A 83 7.88 0.13 -8.41
N VAL A 84 8.08 0.63 -7.19
CA VAL A 84 8.92 -0.04 -6.17
C VAL A 84 8.37 -1.42 -5.81
N SER A 85 7.05 -1.54 -5.60
CA SER A 85 6.40 -2.82 -5.29
C SER A 85 6.53 -3.83 -6.43
N ASN A 86 6.31 -3.39 -7.68
CA ASN A 86 6.46 -4.25 -8.86
C ASN A 86 7.91 -4.73 -9.01
N GLN A 87 8.88 -3.84 -8.82
CA GLN A 87 10.29 -4.20 -8.87
C GLN A 87 10.63 -5.22 -7.78
N HIS A 88 10.15 -5.01 -6.55
CA HIS A 88 10.33 -5.96 -5.47
C HIS A 88 9.75 -7.36 -5.78
N VAL A 89 8.58 -7.43 -6.41
CA VAL A 89 8.01 -8.72 -6.84
C VAL A 89 8.85 -9.38 -7.93
N ALA A 90 9.38 -8.59 -8.88
CA ALA A 90 10.23 -9.10 -9.96
C ALA A 90 11.60 -9.60 -9.46
N ASP A 91 12.22 -8.89 -8.51
CA ASP A 91 13.54 -9.23 -7.98
C ASP A 91 13.51 -10.43 -7.04
N TRP A 92 12.43 -10.56 -6.26
CA TRP A 92 12.27 -11.59 -5.23
C TRP A 92 11.34 -12.71 -5.70
N THR A 93 11.87 -13.56 -6.58
CA THR A 93 11.26 -14.83 -7.00
C THR A 93 11.46 -15.91 -5.94
N GLU A 94 10.79 -17.05 -6.06
CA GLU A 94 11.03 -18.20 -5.17
C GLU A 94 12.52 -18.57 -5.08
N ALA A 95 13.19 -18.61 -6.24
CA ALA A 95 14.61 -18.96 -6.33
C ALA A 95 15.51 -17.94 -5.61
N THR A 96 15.25 -16.64 -5.78
CA THR A 96 16.08 -15.60 -5.14
C THR A 96 15.79 -15.47 -3.64
N ILE A 97 14.55 -15.74 -3.21
CA ILE A 97 14.19 -15.84 -1.79
C ILE A 97 14.86 -17.04 -1.13
N ALA A 98 14.86 -18.20 -1.78
CA ALA A 98 15.53 -19.39 -1.26
C ALA A 98 17.05 -19.19 -1.14
N ALA A 99 17.64 -18.49 -2.11
CA ALA A 99 19.08 -18.20 -2.14
C ALA A 99 19.50 -17.13 -1.13
N ASP A 100 18.65 -16.13 -0.86
CA ASP A 100 18.95 -15.01 0.06
C ASP A 100 17.75 -14.63 0.93
N TRP A 101 17.47 -15.48 1.93
CA TRP A 101 16.38 -15.25 2.86
C TRP A 101 16.57 -13.99 3.72
N ALA A 102 17.81 -13.72 4.15
CA ALA A 102 18.11 -12.56 4.98
C ALA A 102 17.92 -11.25 4.20
N GLY A 103 18.40 -11.18 2.96
CA GLY A 103 18.19 -10.05 2.06
C GLY A 103 16.72 -9.84 1.73
N TYR A 104 15.97 -10.91 1.49
CA TYR A 104 14.52 -10.81 1.27
C TYR A 104 13.82 -10.16 2.47
N ARG A 105 14.10 -10.63 3.70
CA ARG A 105 13.47 -10.07 4.91
C ARG A 105 13.76 -8.58 5.08
N ALA A 106 14.99 -8.15 4.82
CA ALA A 106 15.36 -6.75 4.86
C ALA A 106 14.62 -5.92 3.80
N ALA A 107 14.52 -6.44 2.57
CA ALA A 107 13.79 -5.80 1.48
C ALA A 107 12.28 -5.72 1.76
N ALA A 108 11.68 -6.79 2.28
CA ALA A 108 10.28 -6.84 2.66
C ALA A 108 9.94 -5.81 3.75
N ALA A 109 10.81 -5.65 4.76
CA ALA A 109 10.64 -4.64 5.81
C ALA A 109 10.62 -3.20 5.28
N ARG A 110 11.27 -2.91 4.15
CA ARG A 110 11.18 -1.62 3.48
C ARG A 110 9.82 -1.43 2.80
N ILE A 111 9.31 -2.47 2.14
CA ILE A 111 7.98 -2.43 1.51
C ILE A 111 6.88 -2.22 2.55
N TRP A 112 6.96 -2.87 3.71
CA TRP A 112 5.96 -2.71 4.77
C TRP A 112 5.87 -1.27 5.25
N ARG A 113 7.01 -0.66 5.59
CA ARG A 113 7.07 0.75 6.04
C ARG A 113 6.50 1.70 4.99
N MET A 114 6.85 1.50 3.72
CA MET A 114 6.31 2.30 2.62
C MET A 114 4.78 2.19 2.52
N MET A 115 4.22 0.98 2.69
CA MET A 115 2.77 0.77 2.66
C MET A 115 2.06 1.38 3.88
N GLU A 116 2.65 1.27 5.07
CA GLU A 116 2.13 1.86 6.31
C GLU A 116 2.12 3.40 6.23
N GLU A 117 3.21 4.00 5.76
CA GLU A 117 3.30 5.45 5.51
C GLU A 117 2.22 5.90 4.52
N GLN A 118 2.07 5.17 3.41
CA GLN A 118 1.03 5.45 2.43
C GLN A 118 -0.38 5.44 3.02
N MET A 119 -0.73 4.45 3.85
CA MET A 119 -2.05 4.39 4.48
C MET A 119 -2.28 5.57 5.44
N ARG A 120 -1.24 5.98 6.18
CA ARG A 120 -1.29 7.13 7.09
C ARG A 120 -1.53 8.43 6.34
N ASP A 121 -0.83 8.62 5.23
CA ASP A 121 -0.99 9.81 4.37
C ASP A 121 -2.38 9.86 3.76
N GLU A 122 -2.86 8.73 3.22
CA GLU A 122 -4.21 8.56 2.70
C GLU A 122 -5.28 8.94 3.73
N GLN A 123 -5.17 8.42 4.96
CA GLN A 123 -6.12 8.72 6.03
C GLN A 123 -6.08 10.19 6.43
N SER A 124 -4.88 10.75 6.63
CA SER A 124 -4.69 12.13 7.06
C SER A 124 -5.24 13.13 6.05
N LEU A 125 -5.10 12.84 4.76
CA LEU A 125 -5.57 13.67 3.67
C LEU A 125 -7.10 13.62 3.52
N VAL A 126 -7.70 12.42 3.63
CA VAL A 126 -9.16 12.30 3.58
C VAL A 126 -9.82 12.97 4.79
N MET A 127 -9.25 12.84 5.98
CA MET A 127 -9.78 13.49 7.19
C MET A 127 -9.72 15.02 7.09
N ARG A 128 -8.57 15.58 6.69
CA ARG A 128 -8.42 17.03 6.48
C ARG A 128 -9.45 17.57 5.49
N HIS A 129 -9.71 16.87 4.40
CA HIS A 129 -10.71 17.35 3.43
C HIS A 129 -12.15 17.29 3.97
N LEU A 130 -12.51 16.28 4.75
CA LEU A 130 -13.84 16.18 5.36
C LEU A 130 -14.10 17.31 6.38
N GLU A 131 -13.07 17.74 7.09
CA GLU A 131 -13.14 18.90 8.00
C GLU A 131 -13.42 20.21 7.23
N HIS A 132 -12.79 20.39 6.06
CA HIS A 132 -12.95 21.60 5.25
C HIS A 132 -14.29 21.69 4.49
N VAL A 133 -14.97 20.55 4.27
CA VAL A 133 -16.29 20.49 3.59
C VAL A 133 -17.46 20.57 4.59
N SER A 134 -17.18 20.49 5.90
CA SER A 134 -18.19 20.58 6.97
C SER A 134 -18.40 22.00 7.53
N LEU A 135 -18.00 23.03 6.77
CA LEU A 135 -18.23 24.46 7.02
C LEU A 135 -18.99 25.07 5.83
#